data_AF-A0A8S3JCU5-F1
#
_entry.id   AF-A0A8S3JCU5-F1
#
_cell.length_a   1.000
_cell.length_b   1.000
_cell.length_c   1.000
_cell.angle_alpha   90.00
_cell.angle_beta   90.00
_cell.angle_gamma   90.00
#
_symmetry.space_group_name_H-M   'P 1'
#
loop_
_entity.id
_entity.type
_entity.pdbx_description
1 polymer ?
#
loop_
_entity_poly.entity_id
_entity_poly.type
_entity_poly.pdbx_seq_one_letter_code
_entity_poly.pdbx_strand_id
1 'polypeptide(L)'
;LVKQTQVTEYYSSKKSHIVPKIIREKVKTACTEFTALDSRAFETVAGDGFIKMAQSIFDAGRHFSPTSSISVKEIIPAPVTISRHIDQIYENKKNELIIISFISKNCLLSPMEYSLAS
;
A
#
# COMPACT_ATOMS: atom_id res chain seq x y z
N LEU A 1 -49.33 -5.20 -19.58
CA LEU A 1 -48.23 -4.30 -20.04
C LEU A 1 -46.93 -4.77 -19.40
N VAL A 2 -46.08 -5.49 -20.13
CA VAL A 2 -44.80 -6.00 -19.61
C VAL A 2 -43.72 -4.98 -19.94
N LYS A 3 -43.08 -4.38 -18.93
CA LYS A 3 -41.95 -3.46 -19.12
C LYS A 3 -40.67 -4.28 -19.26
N GLN A 4 -40.05 -4.23 -20.43
CA GLN A 4 -38.74 -4.83 -20.70
C GLN A 4 -37.64 -4.01 -20.00
N THR A 5 -36.88 -4.66 -19.12
CA THR A 5 -35.68 -4.11 -18.50
C THR A 5 -34.53 -4.21 -19.51
N GLN A 6 -34.03 -3.07 -20.00
CA GLN A 6 -32.82 -3.05 -20.82
C GLN A 6 -31.59 -3.21 -19.92
N VAL A 7 -30.92 -4.36 -20.05
CA VAL A 7 -29.61 -4.63 -19.48
C VAL A 7 -28.58 -4.03 -20.44
N THR A 8 -27.99 -2.90 -20.10
CA THR A 8 -26.80 -2.40 -20.81
C THR A 8 -25.55 -2.84 -20.05
N GLU A 9 -24.99 -3.98 -20.47
CA GLU A 9 -23.59 -4.33 -20.21
C GLU A 9 -22.69 -3.28 -20.88
N TYR A 10 -22.23 -2.31 -20.08
CA TYR A 10 -21.26 -1.33 -20.54
C TYR A 10 -19.85 -1.93 -20.47
N TYR A 11 -19.37 -2.38 -21.63
CA TYR A 11 -17.96 -2.59 -21.99
C TYR A 11 -16.96 -1.93 -21.03
N SER A 12 -16.37 -2.70 -20.11
CA SER A 12 -15.19 -2.27 -19.35
C SER A 12 -13.93 -2.46 -20.20
N SER A 13 -13.81 -1.68 -21.28
CA SER A 13 -12.53 -1.50 -21.97
C SER A 13 -11.55 -0.83 -21.00
N LYS A 14 -10.44 -1.50 -20.70
CA LYS A 14 -9.33 -0.94 -19.90
C LYS A 14 -8.74 0.25 -20.67
N LYS A 15 -9.33 1.44 -20.48
CA LYS A 15 -8.77 2.69 -21.00
C LYS A 15 -7.44 2.94 -20.30
N SER A 16 -6.37 2.91 -21.07
CA SER A 16 -5.11 3.56 -20.69
C SER A 16 -5.43 5.04 -20.48
N HIS A 17 -5.65 5.44 -19.23
CA HIS A 17 -5.95 6.82 -18.90
C HIS A 17 -4.68 7.65 -19.09
N ILE A 18 -4.62 8.38 -20.20
CA ILE A 18 -3.56 9.37 -20.41
C ILE A 18 -3.69 10.43 -19.31
N VAL A 19 -2.72 10.49 -18.41
CA VAL A 19 -2.67 11.54 -17.38
C VAL A 19 -2.60 12.91 -18.08
N PRO A 20 -3.42 13.91 -17.72
CA PRO A 20 -3.34 15.23 -18.35
C PRO A 20 -1.97 15.89 -18.13
N LYS A 21 -1.47 16.65 -19.12
CA LYS A 21 -0.16 17.34 -19.03
C LYS A 21 -0.07 18.23 -17.80
N ILE A 22 -1.13 18.97 -17.50
CA ILE A 22 -1.19 19.85 -16.33
C ILE A 22 -0.98 19.11 -15.01
N ILE A 23 -1.49 17.88 -14.90
CA ILE A 23 -1.31 17.04 -13.71
C ILE A 23 0.12 16.55 -13.61
N ARG A 24 0.71 16.09 -14.73
CA ARG A 24 2.12 15.68 -14.79
C ARG A 24 3.06 16.80 -14.35
N GLU A 25 2.84 18.01 -14.84
CA GLU A 25 3.66 19.17 -14.48
C GLU A 25 3.53 19.52 -12.99
N LYS A 26 2.30 19.52 -12.44
CA LYS A 26 2.10 19.75 -11.00
C LYS A 26 2.82 18.71 -10.12
N VAL A 27 2.71 17.43 -10.47
CA VAL A 27 3.39 16.35 -9.74
C VAL A 27 4.91 16.49 -9.85
N LYS A 28 5.43 16.81 -11.04
CA LYS A 28 6.86 17.06 -11.25
C LYS A 28 7.36 18.19 -10.34
N THR A 29 6.67 19.33 -10.33
CA THR A 29 7.02 20.47 -9.46
C THR A 29 7.00 20.06 -7.99
N ALA A 30 5.95 19.37 -7.53
CA ALA A 30 5.86 18.92 -6.14
C ALA A 30 7.01 17.98 -5.74
N CYS A 31 7.38 17.03 -6.61
CA CYS A 31 8.53 16.15 -6.36
C CYS A 31 9.85 16.95 -6.32
N THR A 32 10.03 17.92 -7.22
CA THR A 32 11.21 18.80 -7.22
C THR A 32 11.29 19.61 -5.94
N GLU A 33 10.20 20.25 -5.53
CA GLU A 33 10.12 21.02 -4.28
C GLU A 33 10.40 20.15 -3.07
N PHE A 34 9.80 18.96 -2.97
CA PHE A 34 10.09 18.00 -1.92
C PHE A 34 11.59 17.66 -1.85
N THR A 35 12.22 17.35 -2.98
CA THR A 35 13.65 17.03 -2.98
C THR A 35 14.53 18.22 -2.59
N ALA A 36 14.21 19.43 -3.07
CA ALA A 36 15.02 20.62 -2.83
C ALA A 36 14.83 21.18 -1.41
N LEU A 37 13.60 21.32 -0.95
CA LEU A 37 13.27 21.96 0.33
C LEU A 37 13.54 21.05 1.52
N ASP A 38 13.31 19.73 1.38
CA ASP A 38 13.55 18.76 2.44
C ASP A 38 14.95 18.14 2.36
N SER A 39 15.81 18.63 1.46
CA SER A 39 17.18 18.14 1.23
C SER A 39 17.24 16.61 1.03
N ARG A 40 16.38 16.10 0.14
CA ARG A 40 16.30 14.67 -0.16
C ARG A 40 17.01 14.36 -1.48
N ALA A 41 17.65 13.20 -1.53
CA ALA A 41 18.26 12.68 -2.74
C ALA A 41 17.19 12.43 -3.83
N PHE A 42 17.53 12.63 -5.10
CA PHE A 42 16.57 12.47 -6.21
C PHE A 42 16.04 11.05 -6.33
N GLU A 43 16.85 10.06 -5.94
CA GLU A 43 16.51 8.64 -5.92
C GLU A 43 15.36 8.35 -4.95
N THR A 44 15.10 9.22 -3.96
CA THR A 44 14.01 9.08 -2.99
C THR A 44 12.66 8.94 -3.67
N VAL A 45 12.38 9.76 -4.70
CA VAL A 45 11.08 9.74 -5.39
C VAL A 45 10.92 8.55 -6.34
N ALA A 46 12.03 7.87 -6.66
CA ALA A 46 12.05 6.63 -7.44
C ALA A 46 11.98 5.37 -6.56
N GLY A 47 12.12 5.50 -5.23
CA GLY A 47 12.10 4.37 -4.32
C GLY A 47 10.72 3.72 -4.19
N ASP A 48 10.69 2.39 -4.15
CA ASP A 48 9.44 1.61 -4.05
C ASP A 48 8.56 2.01 -2.86
N GLY A 49 9.19 2.32 -1.71
CA GLY A 49 8.47 2.77 -0.52
C GLY A 49 7.73 4.08 -0.74
N PHE A 50 8.37 5.05 -1.42
CA PHE A 50 7.77 6.33 -1.76
C PHE A 50 6.61 6.15 -2.75
N ILE A 51 6.80 5.34 -3.80
CA ILE A 51 5.77 5.06 -4.80
C ILE A 51 4.54 4.40 -4.17
N LYS A 52 4.74 3.37 -3.32
CA LYS A 52 3.66 2.69 -2.60
C LYS A 52 2.90 3.63 -1.65
N MET A 53 3.63 4.51 -0.96
CA MET A 53 3.02 5.52 -0.10
C MET A 53 2.19 6.52 -0.92
N ALA A 54 2.75 7.07 -2.00
CA ALA A 54 2.05 8.01 -2.88
C ALA A 54 0.78 7.40 -3.49
N GLN A 55 0.84 6.14 -3.91
CA GLN A 55 -0.32 5.39 -4.39
C GLN A 55 -1.40 5.26 -3.29
N SER A 56 -1.00 4.93 -2.06
CA SER A 56 -1.92 4.81 -0.93
C SER A 56 -2.62 6.14 -0.60
N ILE A 57 -1.90 7.26 -0.65
CA ILE A 57 -2.47 8.60 -0.47
C ILE A 57 -3.44 8.94 -1.61
N PHE A 58 -3.06 8.63 -2.85
CA PHE A 58 -3.91 8.87 -4.02
C PHE A 58 -5.22 8.07 -3.95
N ASP A 59 -5.15 6.81 -3.52
CA ASP A 59 -6.32 5.95 -3.35
C ASP A 59 -7.21 6.40 -2.19
N ALA A 60 -6.62 6.80 -1.05
CA ALA A 60 -7.35 7.45 0.03
C ALA A 60 -8.09 8.72 -0.45
N GLY A 61 -7.43 9.49 -1.32
CA GLY A 61 -7.99 10.68 -1.97
C GLY A 61 -9.31 10.45 -2.70
N ARG A 62 -9.55 9.23 -3.22
CA ARG A 62 -10.79 8.88 -3.93
C ARG A 62 -12.01 8.78 -3.02
N HIS A 63 -11.80 8.62 -1.71
CA HIS A 63 -12.88 8.54 -0.72
C HIS A 63 -13.34 9.91 -0.22
N PHE A 64 -12.67 10.97 -0.62
CA PHE A 64 -13.03 12.33 -0.21
C PHE A 64 -14.10 12.91 -1.11
N SER A 65 -15.03 13.68 -0.52
CA SER A 65 -16.03 14.38 -1.32
C SER A 65 -15.33 15.45 -2.18
N PRO A 66 -15.73 15.64 -3.45
CA PRO A 66 -15.23 16.73 -4.28
C PRO A 66 -15.44 18.12 -3.67
N THR A 67 -16.41 18.24 -2.76
CA THR A 67 -16.78 19.50 -2.08
C THR A 67 -16.13 19.67 -0.71
N SER A 68 -15.49 18.63 -0.16
CA SER A 68 -14.83 18.71 1.14
C SER A 68 -13.39 19.18 0.99
N SER A 69 -13.03 20.26 1.68
CA SER A 69 -11.62 20.63 1.87
C SER A 69 -11.04 19.80 3.02
N ILE A 70 -10.20 18.82 2.70
CA ILE A 70 -9.50 18.05 3.72
C ILE A 70 -8.07 18.57 3.84
N SER A 71 -7.64 18.80 5.07
CA SER A 71 -6.28 19.21 5.35
C SER A 71 -5.34 18.02 5.20
N VAL A 72 -4.29 18.16 4.40
CA VAL A 72 -3.26 17.10 4.25
C VAL A 72 -2.60 16.76 5.60
N LYS A 73 -2.56 17.71 6.55
CA LYS A 73 -2.05 17.49 7.91
C LYS A 73 -2.89 16.51 8.73
N GLU A 74 -4.15 16.30 8.37
CA GLU A 74 -5.02 15.31 9.03
C GLU A 74 -4.82 13.90 8.47
N ILE A 75 -4.28 13.80 7.25
CA ILE A 75 -4.02 12.54 6.57
C ILE A 75 -2.62 12.02 6.91
N ILE A 76 -1.61 12.90 6.90
CA ILE A 76 -0.22 12.51 7.14
C ILE A 76 0.03 12.43 8.65
N PRO A 77 0.38 11.25 9.19
CA PRO A 77 0.62 11.10 10.62
C PRO A 77 1.87 11.86 11.06
N ALA A 78 1.87 12.33 12.30
CA ALA A 78 3.05 12.97 12.90
C ALA A 78 4.24 11.99 12.97
N PRO A 79 5.50 12.47 12.90
CA PRO A 79 6.68 11.61 12.96
C PRO A 79 6.72 10.67 14.16
N VAL A 80 6.25 11.13 15.34
CA VAL A 80 6.16 10.32 16.55
C VAL A 80 5.20 9.13 16.42
N THR A 81 4.13 9.29 15.65
CA THR A 81 3.16 8.22 15.36
C THR A 81 3.80 7.17 14.45
N ILE A 82 4.53 7.62 13.42
CA ILE A 82 5.26 6.73 12.51
C ILE A 82 6.30 5.92 13.29
N SER A 83 7.08 6.58 14.16
CA SER A 83 8.10 5.91 14.98
C SER A 83 7.50 4.78 15.82
N ARG A 84 6.40 5.05 16.55
CA ARG A 84 5.73 4.02 17.37
C ARG A 84 5.16 2.89 16.52
N HIS A 85 4.67 3.20 15.32
CA HIS A 85 4.08 2.19 14.46
C HIS A 85 5.13 1.27 13.83
N ILE A 86 6.34 1.78 13.57
CA ILE A 86 7.46 0.96 13.09
C ILE A 86 7.81 -0.14 14.11
N ASP A 87 7.85 0.20 15.40
CA ASP A 87 8.14 -0.77 16.47
C ASP A 87 7.10 -1.92 16.47
N GLN A 88 5.82 -1.58 16.27
CA GLN A 88 4.75 -2.57 16.17
C GLN A 88 4.90 -3.47 14.94
N ILE A 89 5.21 -2.89 13.77
CA ILE A 89 5.44 -3.67 12.54
C ILE A 89 6.63 -4.62 12.73
N TYR A 90 7.70 -4.15 13.38
CA TYR A 90 8.88 -4.95 13.65
C TYR A 90 8.55 -6.13 14.57
N GLU A 91 7.88 -5.89 15.70
CA GLU A 91 7.50 -6.96 16.63
C GLU A 91 6.55 -7.97 15.98
N ASN A 92 5.62 -7.52 15.13
CA ASN A 92 4.74 -8.42 14.39
C ASN A 92 5.53 -9.35 13.44
N LYS A 93 6.45 -8.79 12.64
CA LYS A 93 7.30 -9.60 11.75
C LYS A 93 8.23 -10.54 12.51
N LYS A 94 8.77 -10.09 13.64
CA LYS A 94 9.60 -10.91 14.52
C LYS A 94 8.80 -12.08 15.09
N ASN A 95 7.57 -11.85 15.52
CA ASN A 95 6.67 -12.89 16.00
C ASN A 95 6.31 -13.88 14.90
N GLU A 96 6.02 -13.41 13.68
CA GLU A 96 5.81 -14.30 12.51
C GLU A 96 7.02 -15.20 12.26
N LEU A 97 8.23 -14.65 12.28
CA LEU A 97 9.46 -15.43 12.09
C LEU A 97 9.69 -16.45 13.23
N ILE A 98 9.39 -16.09 14.48
CA ILE A 98 9.46 -16.99 15.62
C ILE A 98 8.47 -18.14 15.45
N ILE A 99 7.23 -17.85 15.05
CA ILE A 99 6.20 -18.86 14.80
C ILE A 99 6.63 -19.79 13.66
N ILE A 100 7.12 -19.25 12.54
CA ILE A 100 7.63 -20.06 11.41
C ILE A 100 8.79 -20.95 11.87
N SER A 101 9.72 -20.41 12.67
CA SER A 101 10.85 -21.18 13.24
C SER A 101 10.37 -22.30 14.16
N PHE A 102 9.37 -22.03 15.01
CA PHE A 102 8.77 -23.03 15.89
C PHE A 102 8.06 -24.13 15.10
N ILE A 103 7.25 -23.76 14.09
CA ILE A 103 6.58 -24.73 13.22
C ILE A 103 7.61 -25.57 12.47
N SER A 104 8.65 -24.97 11.89
CA SER A 104 9.70 -25.69 11.17
C SER A 104 10.42 -26.70 12.07
N LYS A 105 10.79 -26.32 13.29
CA LYS A 105 11.46 -27.22 14.25
C LYS A 105 10.57 -28.37 14.72
N ASN A 106 9.27 -28.14 14.90
CA ASN A 106 8.35 -29.16 15.40
C ASN A 106 7.74 -30.02 14.28
N CYS A 107 7.62 -29.51 13.05
CA CYS A 107 7.20 -30.32 11.89
C CYS A 107 8.35 -31.19 11.33
N LEU A 108 9.62 -30.82 11.53
CA LEU A 108 10.77 -31.66 11.19
C LEU A 108 11.07 -32.74 12.25
N LEU A 109 10.30 -32.77 13.33
CA LEU A 109 10.31 -33.82 14.35
C LEU A 109 9.05 -34.68 14.25
N SER A 110 8.75 -35.23 13.07
CA SER A 110 8.04 -36.52 13.04
C SER A 110 9.10 -37.63 13.09
N PRO A 111 9.23 -38.38 14.19
CA PRO A 111 10.05 -39.59 14.18
C PRO A 111 9.42 -40.55 13.18
N MET A 112 10.18 -40.84 12.13
CA MET A 112 9.97 -41.99 11.28
C MET A 112 10.44 -43.21 12.08
N GLU A 113 9.60 -43.79 12.95
CA GLU A 113 9.93 -45.06 13.63
C GLU A 113 8.73 -46.02 13.72
N TYR A 114 8.81 -47.02 12.83
CA TYR A 114 8.52 -48.45 13.01
C TYR A 114 7.22 -48.92 13.68
N SER A 115 6.32 -49.49 12.87
CA SER A 115 5.45 -50.60 13.28
C SER A 115 5.86 -51.89 12.56
N LEU A 116 6.95 -52.51 13.02
CA LEU A 116 7.12 -53.96 12.94
C LEU A 116 6.48 -54.57 14.19
N ALA A 117 5.20 -54.89 14.11
CA ALA A 117 4.53 -55.79 15.04
C ALA A 117 3.21 -56.26 14.42
N SER A 118 3.26 -57.36 13.66
CA SER A 118 2.20 -58.36 13.49
C SER A 118 2.80 -59.58 12.80
#